data_AF-A0AAD5MCS7-F1
#
_entry.id   AF-A0AAD5MCS7-F1
#
_cell.length_a   1.000
_cell.length_b   1.000
_cell.length_c   1.000
_cell.angle_alpha   90.00
_cell.angle_beta   90.00
_cell.angle_gamma   90.00
#
_symmetry.space_group_name_H-M   'P 1'
#
loop_
_entity.id
_entity.type
_entity.pdbx_description
1 polymer ?
#
loop_
_entity_poly.entity_id
_entity_poly.type
_entity_poly.pdbx_seq_one_letter_code
_entity_poly.pdbx_strand_id
1 'polypeptide(L)'
;MVHDLVLYLYRNQLQKYIEVFVQKVNAARLPIVVGGLLDVDCSEDAIKQLILNTRGKFDIDELVAEVEKRNRLKLLSHWLETRVQEGATDAATHNAMAKIYIDANNNPDRFLRENPFYDSRVVGKYCEKRDPHFAFLAYERGQCDAELIAVCNENSLFKNLARYLVRRRDYALWEQVLNEDNQYRRQLIDQVVQTALSETQDPEDISVTVKAFMAADLPNELIELLEKIVLDNSAFLRAS
;
A
#
# COMPACT_ATOMS: atom_id res chain seq x y z
N MET A 1 12.97 -30.46 8.90
CA MET A 1 12.50 -31.77 8.39
C MET A 1 12.06 -31.72 6.92
N VAL A 2 10.99 -31.01 6.53
CA VAL A 2 10.58 -30.95 5.10
C VAL A 2 11.62 -30.23 4.24
N HIS A 3 12.14 -29.11 4.74
CA HIS A 3 13.21 -28.36 4.09
C HIS A 3 14.47 -29.24 3.85
N ASP A 4 14.96 -29.91 4.89
CA ASP A 4 16.13 -30.80 4.80
C ASP A 4 15.92 -31.97 3.82
N LEU A 5 14.70 -32.50 3.75
CA LEU A 5 14.33 -33.53 2.78
C LEU A 5 14.39 -33.00 1.34
N VAL A 6 13.90 -31.78 1.08
CA VAL A 6 13.98 -31.14 -0.24
C VAL A 6 15.44 -30.93 -0.64
N LEU A 7 16.27 -30.43 0.28
CA LEU A 7 17.71 -30.27 0.05
C LEU A 7 18.38 -31.61 -0.31
N TYR A 8 18.05 -32.67 0.43
CA TYR A 8 18.57 -34.01 0.17
C TYR A 8 18.12 -34.56 -1.18
N LEU A 9 16.84 -34.46 -1.51
CA LEU A 9 16.29 -34.95 -2.79
C LEU A 9 16.89 -34.18 -3.97
N TYR A 10 17.06 -32.87 -3.84
CA TYR A 10 17.65 -32.03 -4.89
C TYR A 10 19.12 -32.36 -5.14
N ARG A 11 19.92 -32.51 -4.09
CA ARG A 11 21.35 -32.91 -4.19
C ARG A 11 21.54 -34.26 -4.88
N ASN A 12 20.57 -35.16 -4.75
CA ASN A 12 20.57 -36.47 -5.40
C ASN A 12 19.92 -36.45 -6.80
N GLN A 13 19.61 -35.28 -7.38
CA GLN A 13 18.94 -35.12 -8.67
C GLN A 13 17.54 -35.77 -8.76
N LEU A 14 16.87 -35.92 -7.62
CA LEU A 14 15.54 -36.55 -7.50
C LEU A 14 14.39 -35.54 -7.60
N GLN A 15 14.46 -34.58 -8.54
CA GLN A 15 13.46 -33.51 -8.69
C GLN A 15 12.03 -34.03 -8.90
N LYS A 16 11.85 -35.12 -9.66
CA LYS A 16 10.54 -35.76 -9.86
C LYS A 16 9.88 -36.20 -8.55
N TYR A 17 10.66 -36.59 -7.55
CA TYR A 17 10.11 -36.98 -6.25
C TYR A 17 9.63 -35.77 -5.45
N ILE A 18 10.27 -34.62 -5.61
CA ILE A 18 9.83 -33.35 -5.01
C ILE A 18 8.48 -32.94 -5.63
N GLU A 19 8.35 -33.02 -6.96
CA GLU A 19 7.08 -32.77 -7.66
C GLU A 19 5.97 -33.71 -7.18
N VAL A 20 6.24 -35.02 -7.13
CA VAL A 20 5.25 -36.01 -6.66
C VAL A 20 4.87 -35.78 -5.20
N PHE A 21 5.82 -35.41 -4.35
CA PHE A 21 5.54 -35.10 -2.94
C PHE A 21 4.55 -33.94 -2.82
N VAL A 22 4.78 -32.84 -3.52
CA VAL A 22 3.87 -31.69 -3.46
C VAL A 22 2.53 -31.99 -4.13
N GLN A 23 2.52 -32.62 -5.30
CA GLN A 23 1.29 -32.85 -6.05
C GLN A 23 0.40 -33.94 -5.45
N LYS A 24 0.98 -35.03 -4.93
CA LYS A 24 0.24 -36.22 -4.50
C LYS A 24 0.20 -36.42 -2.99
N VAL A 25 1.19 -35.96 -2.24
CA VAL A 25 1.27 -36.22 -0.80
C VAL A 25 0.73 -35.04 -0.01
N ASN A 26 1.29 -33.84 -0.21
CA ASN A 26 0.85 -32.66 0.54
C ASN A 26 1.12 -31.36 -0.21
N ALA A 27 0.10 -30.87 -0.91
CA ALA A 27 0.16 -29.61 -1.65
C ALA A 27 0.35 -28.39 -0.74
N ALA A 28 -0.15 -28.43 0.50
CA ALA A 28 0.00 -27.32 1.45
C ALA A 28 1.46 -27.06 1.85
N ARG A 29 2.38 -27.99 1.57
CA ARG A 29 3.81 -27.81 1.81
C ARG A 29 4.55 -27.14 0.65
N LEU A 30 3.86 -26.80 -0.45
CA LEU A 30 4.46 -26.10 -1.59
C LEU A 30 5.28 -24.86 -1.17
N PRO A 31 4.81 -23.95 -0.30
CA PRO A 31 5.56 -22.76 0.08
C PRO A 31 6.97 -23.07 0.61
N ILE A 32 7.05 -24.01 1.57
CA ILE A 32 8.31 -24.44 2.20
C ILE A 32 9.21 -25.15 1.18
N VAL A 33 8.62 -25.95 0.29
CA VAL A 33 9.36 -26.65 -0.78
C VAL A 33 9.93 -25.66 -1.78
N VAL A 34 9.17 -24.67 -2.21
CA VAL A 34 9.64 -23.58 -3.10
C VAL A 34 10.76 -22.81 -2.42
N GLY A 35 10.62 -22.47 -1.14
CA GLY A 35 11.70 -21.86 -0.36
C GLY A 35 12.98 -22.70 -0.37
N GLY A 36 12.87 -23.99 -0.12
CA GLY A 36 14.03 -24.91 -0.18
C GLY A 36 14.65 -25.05 -1.57
N LEU A 37 13.84 -25.03 -2.63
CA LEU A 37 14.33 -25.05 -4.01
C LEU A 37 15.06 -23.75 -4.38
N LEU A 38 14.60 -22.61 -3.87
CA LEU A 38 15.27 -21.33 -4.06
C LEU A 38 16.63 -21.28 -3.34
N ASP A 39 16.76 -21.92 -2.18
CA ASP A 39 18.03 -21.97 -1.42
C ASP A 39 19.12 -22.83 -2.09
N VAL A 40 18.75 -23.68 -3.05
CA VAL A 40 19.68 -24.54 -3.82
C VAL A 40 19.84 -24.07 -5.26
N ASP A 41 19.45 -22.83 -5.56
CA ASP A 41 19.51 -22.23 -6.88
C ASP A 41 18.84 -23.11 -7.96
N CYS A 42 17.68 -23.70 -7.63
CA CYS A 42 16.87 -24.42 -8.61
C CYS A 42 16.43 -23.48 -9.74
N SER A 43 16.28 -24.02 -10.95
CA SER A 43 15.85 -23.24 -12.10
C SER A 43 14.46 -22.63 -11.86
N GLU A 44 14.31 -21.35 -12.18
CA GLU A 44 13.05 -20.64 -11.98
C GLU A 44 11.91 -21.29 -12.78
N ASP A 45 12.21 -21.84 -13.96
CA ASP A 45 11.22 -22.56 -14.77
C ASP A 45 10.69 -23.81 -14.07
N ALA A 46 11.54 -24.58 -13.39
CA ALA A 46 11.09 -25.74 -12.63
C ALA A 46 10.18 -25.33 -11.46
N ILE A 47 10.51 -24.24 -10.77
CA ILE A 47 9.69 -23.69 -9.68
C ILE A 47 8.33 -23.21 -10.22
N LYS A 48 8.32 -22.46 -11.33
CA LYS A 48 7.09 -21.98 -11.97
C LYS A 48 6.18 -23.15 -12.39
N GLN A 49 6.76 -24.19 -13.01
CA GLN A 49 6.01 -25.39 -13.40
C GLN A 49 5.45 -26.13 -12.17
N LEU A 50 6.21 -26.23 -11.08
CA LEU A 50 5.75 -26.84 -9.84
C LEU A 50 4.53 -26.10 -9.26
N ILE A 51 4.58 -24.77 -9.23
CA ILE A 51 3.48 -23.92 -8.74
C ILE A 51 2.22 -24.12 -9.60
N LEU A 52 2.36 -24.02 -10.93
CA LEU A 52 1.26 -24.22 -11.89
C LEU A 52 0.60 -25.60 -11.73
N ASN A 53 1.41 -26.65 -11.62
CA ASN A 53 0.93 -28.02 -11.53
C ASN A 53 0.22 -28.33 -10.20
N THR A 54 0.50 -27.57 -9.14
CA THR A 54 -0.12 -27.78 -7.81
C THR A 54 -1.54 -27.19 -7.71
N ARG A 55 -1.99 -26.41 -8.72
CA ARG A 55 -3.37 -25.89 -8.88
C ARG A 55 -3.94 -25.20 -7.63
N GLY A 56 -3.15 -24.39 -6.94
CA GLY A 56 -3.64 -23.51 -5.86
C GLY A 56 -4.13 -24.20 -4.59
N LYS A 57 -3.73 -25.45 -4.32
CA LYS A 57 -4.06 -26.18 -3.07
C LYS A 57 -3.15 -25.79 -1.88
N PHE A 58 -2.66 -24.56 -1.84
CA PHE A 58 -1.67 -24.08 -0.89
C PHE A 58 -1.95 -22.63 -0.53
N ASP A 59 -1.36 -22.18 0.58
CA ASP A 59 -1.48 -20.80 1.04
C ASP A 59 -0.58 -19.86 0.20
N ILE A 60 -1.19 -18.84 -0.39
CA ILE A 60 -0.51 -17.86 -1.25
C ILE A 60 0.33 -16.92 -0.38
N ASP A 61 -0.17 -16.51 0.78
CA ASP A 61 0.58 -15.61 1.67
C ASP A 61 1.85 -16.29 2.18
N GLU A 62 1.78 -17.59 2.51
CA GLU A 62 2.96 -18.37 2.89
C GLU A 62 3.96 -18.51 1.73
N LEU A 63 3.47 -18.78 0.51
CA LEU A 63 4.33 -18.86 -0.69
C LEU A 63 5.04 -17.53 -0.96
N VAL A 64 4.29 -16.44 -0.92
CA VAL A 64 4.79 -15.08 -1.13
C VAL A 64 5.82 -14.75 -0.07
N ALA A 65 5.56 -15.05 1.21
CA ALA A 65 6.52 -14.82 2.28
C ALA A 65 7.83 -15.60 2.09
N GLU A 66 7.77 -16.88 1.68
CA GLU A 66 8.97 -17.68 1.42
C GLU A 66 9.79 -17.15 0.24
N VAL A 67 9.13 -16.66 -0.82
CA VAL A 67 9.80 -16.07 -1.98
C VAL A 67 10.32 -14.65 -1.68
N GLU A 68 9.60 -13.88 -0.88
CA GLU A 68 9.94 -12.51 -0.43
C GLU A 68 11.18 -12.50 0.45
N LYS A 69 11.29 -13.43 1.41
CA LYS A 69 12.50 -13.59 2.25
C LYS A 69 13.79 -13.77 1.43
N ARG A 70 13.66 -14.30 0.21
CA ARG A 70 14.78 -14.59 -0.71
C ARG A 70 14.92 -13.56 -1.82
N ASN A 71 14.15 -12.47 -1.76
CA ASN A 71 14.14 -11.38 -2.72
C ASN A 71 13.88 -11.84 -4.18
N ARG A 72 13.03 -12.87 -4.36
CA ARG A 72 12.71 -13.47 -5.68
C ARG A 72 11.24 -13.29 -6.07
N LEU A 73 10.54 -12.29 -5.53
CA LEU A 73 9.09 -12.07 -5.74
C LEU A 73 8.67 -12.02 -7.22
N LYS A 74 9.54 -11.47 -8.08
CA LYS A 74 9.31 -11.38 -9.54
C LYS A 74 9.06 -12.75 -10.20
N LEU A 75 9.52 -13.84 -9.61
CA LEU A 75 9.26 -15.20 -10.09
C LEU A 75 7.76 -15.51 -10.18
N LEU A 76 6.98 -14.97 -9.23
CA LEU A 76 5.54 -15.20 -9.14
C LEU A 76 4.71 -14.31 -10.07
N SER A 77 5.31 -13.28 -10.69
CA SER A 77 4.59 -12.25 -11.45
C SER A 77 3.65 -12.83 -12.50
N HIS A 78 4.17 -13.70 -13.38
CA HIS A 78 3.36 -14.28 -14.45
C HIS A 78 2.21 -15.13 -13.91
N TRP A 79 2.47 -15.93 -12.88
CA TRP A 79 1.45 -16.80 -12.28
C TRP A 79 0.33 -15.99 -11.60
N LEU A 80 0.69 -14.93 -10.87
CA LEU A 80 -0.27 -14.04 -10.24
C LEU A 80 -1.08 -13.22 -11.26
N GLU A 81 -0.45 -12.78 -12.36
CA GLU A 81 -1.15 -12.09 -13.46
C GLU A 81 -2.19 -12.98 -14.13
N THR A 82 -1.85 -14.25 -14.40
CA THR A 82 -2.82 -15.22 -14.93
C THR A 82 -4.00 -15.40 -13.96
N ARG A 83 -3.73 -15.50 -12.66
CA ARG A 83 -4.78 -15.60 -11.63
C ARG A 83 -5.72 -14.39 -11.63
N VAL A 84 -5.18 -13.18 -11.72
CA VAL A 84 -5.99 -11.95 -11.80
C VAL A 84 -6.80 -11.90 -13.09
N GLN A 85 -6.25 -12.34 -14.23
CA GLN A 85 -6.98 -12.46 -15.50
C GLN A 85 -8.10 -13.51 -15.46
N GLU A 86 -7.91 -14.59 -14.70
CA GLU A 86 -8.95 -15.59 -14.41
C GLU A 86 -10.05 -15.06 -13.47
N GLY A 87 -9.92 -13.82 -12.97
CA GLY A 87 -10.91 -13.18 -12.11
C GLY A 87 -10.74 -13.48 -10.63
N ALA A 88 -9.54 -13.89 -10.18
CA ALA A 88 -9.24 -14.01 -8.76
C ALA A 88 -9.38 -12.63 -8.08
N THR A 89 -10.10 -12.60 -6.96
CA THR A 89 -10.32 -11.40 -6.14
C THR A 89 -9.71 -11.52 -4.74
N ASP A 90 -8.88 -12.54 -4.53
CA ASP A 90 -8.28 -12.81 -3.22
C ASP A 90 -7.20 -11.78 -2.87
N ALA A 91 -7.24 -11.29 -1.64
CA ALA A 91 -6.34 -10.23 -1.17
C ALA A 91 -4.87 -10.67 -1.25
N ALA A 92 -4.56 -11.95 -0.98
CA ALA A 92 -3.20 -12.48 -1.04
C ALA A 92 -2.54 -12.31 -2.42
N THR A 93 -3.26 -12.68 -3.49
CA THR A 93 -2.80 -12.52 -4.89
C THR A 93 -2.56 -11.04 -5.21
N HIS A 94 -3.50 -10.17 -4.84
CA HIS A 94 -3.40 -8.73 -5.13
C HIS A 94 -2.34 -8.02 -4.29
N ASN A 95 -2.15 -8.41 -3.03
CA ASN A 95 -1.07 -7.94 -2.16
C ASN A 95 0.28 -8.27 -2.76
N ALA A 96 0.48 -9.52 -3.18
CA ALA A 96 1.71 -9.97 -3.81
C ALA A 96 1.99 -9.23 -5.12
N MET A 97 0.96 -9.02 -5.95
CA MET A 97 1.06 -8.23 -7.17
C MET A 97 1.45 -6.77 -6.90
N ALA A 98 0.83 -6.14 -5.89
CA ALA A 98 1.19 -4.79 -5.48
C ALA A 98 2.67 -4.70 -5.13
N LYS A 99 3.16 -5.61 -4.27
CA LYS A 99 4.57 -5.69 -3.87
C LYS A 99 5.49 -5.81 -5.10
N ILE A 100 5.18 -6.72 -6.03
CA ILE A 100 5.96 -6.93 -7.26
C ILE A 100 5.99 -5.68 -8.14
N TYR A 101 4.85 -5.00 -8.31
CA TYR A 101 4.76 -3.81 -9.17
C TYR A 101 5.51 -2.62 -8.58
N ILE A 102 5.47 -2.46 -7.26
CA ILE A 102 6.29 -1.48 -6.53
C ILE A 102 7.78 -1.82 -6.69
N ASP A 103 8.16 -3.09 -6.50
CA ASP A 103 9.53 -3.59 -6.69
C ASP A 103 10.07 -3.42 -8.11
N ALA A 104 9.21 -3.60 -9.11
CA ALA A 104 9.55 -3.50 -10.52
C ALA A 104 9.45 -2.07 -11.05
N ASN A 105 8.95 -1.12 -10.25
CA ASN A 105 8.56 0.23 -10.68
C ASN A 105 7.66 0.21 -11.93
N ASN A 106 6.73 -0.74 -11.99
CA ASN A 106 5.82 -0.90 -13.13
C ASN A 106 4.45 -0.27 -12.82
N ASN A 107 4.33 1.03 -13.07
CA ASN A 107 3.11 1.81 -12.86
C ASN A 107 2.38 1.52 -11.51
N PRO A 108 3.10 1.53 -10.37
CA PRO A 108 2.53 1.18 -9.06
C PRO A 108 1.37 2.12 -8.67
N ASP A 109 1.44 3.41 -8.99
CA ASP A 109 0.36 4.38 -8.71
C ASP A 109 -0.98 3.96 -9.29
N ARG A 110 -0.98 3.50 -10.55
CA ARG A 110 -2.18 3.06 -11.23
C ARG A 110 -2.76 1.82 -10.55
N PHE A 111 -1.90 0.86 -10.24
CA PHE A 111 -2.33 -0.36 -9.56
C PHE A 111 -2.93 -0.06 -8.18
N LEU A 112 -2.27 0.79 -7.38
CA LEU A 112 -2.75 1.14 -6.04
C LEU A 112 -4.08 1.91 -6.06
N ARG A 113 -4.33 2.72 -7.10
CA ARG A 113 -5.59 3.46 -7.24
C ARG A 113 -6.73 2.63 -7.82
N GLU A 114 -6.45 1.84 -8.87
CA GLU A 114 -7.49 1.13 -9.63
C GLU A 114 -7.87 -0.21 -9.01
N ASN A 115 -6.98 -0.85 -8.25
CA ASN A 115 -7.22 -2.20 -7.74
C ASN A 115 -7.99 -2.17 -6.40
N PRO A 116 -9.20 -2.76 -6.32
CA PRO A 116 -10.01 -2.73 -5.09
C PRO A 116 -9.76 -3.91 -4.15
N PHE A 117 -8.98 -4.91 -4.57
CA PHE A 117 -8.92 -6.22 -3.92
C PHE A 117 -7.72 -6.42 -3.00
N TYR A 118 -6.67 -5.60 -3.10
CA TYR A 118 -5.55 -5.66 -2.16
C TYR A 118 -5.94 -5.10 -0.78
N ASP A 119 -5.25 -5.59 0.25
CA ASP A 119 -5.31 -5.06 1.61
C ASP A 119 -4.35 -3.88 1.75
N SER A 120 -4.95 -2.69 1.92
CA SER A 120 -4.24 -1.43 2.09
C SER A 120 -3.27 -1.41 3.28
N ARG A 121 -3.55 -2.15 4.37
CA ARG A 121 -2.66 -2.17 5.53
C ARG A 121 -1.39 -2.94 5.26
N VAL A 122 -1.52 -4.10 4.63
CA VAL A 122 -0.38 -4.96 4.28
C VAL A 122 0.50 -4.28 3.24
N VAL A 123 -0.11 -3.75 2.18
CA VAL A 123 0.62 -3.07 1.11
C VAL A 123 1.20 -1.74 1.58
N GLY A 124 0.43 -0.93 2.33
CA GLY A 124 0.90 0.34 2.88
C GLY A 124 2.16 0.17 3.75
N LYS A 125 2.14 -0.80 4.66
CA LYS A 125 3.29 -1.11 5.53
C LYS A 125 4.52 -1.59 4.75
N TYR A 126 4.29 -2.24 3.61
CA TYR A 126 5.37 -2.61 2.70
C TYR A 126 5.95 -1.39 1.97
N CYS A 127 5.08 -0.46 1.55
CA CYS A 127 5.46 0.78 0.91
C CYS A 127 6.22 1.73 1.84
N GLU A 128 5.91 1.79 3.14
CA GLU A 128 6.57 2.68 4.11
C GLU A 128 8.10 2.61 4.05
N LYS A 129 8.65 1.42 3.84
CA LYS A 129 10.11 1.19 3.78
C LYS A 129 10.74 1.53 2.42
N ARG A 130 9.92 1.70 1.38
CA ARG A 130 10.35 1.81 -0.02
C ARG A 130 10.08 3.19 -0.57
N ASP A 131 8.81 3.59 -0.51
CA ASP A 131 8.33 4.89 -0.95
C ASP A 131 7.12 5.32 -0.10
N PRO A 132 7.28 6.34 0.76
CA PRO A 132 6.20 6.91 1.55
C PRO A 132 5.00 7.42 0.74
N HIS A 133 5.20 7.81 -0.53
CA HIS A 133 4.11 8.22 -1.41
C HIS A 133 3.19 7.05 -1.76
N PHE A 134 3.75 5.87 -2.07
CA PHE A 134 2.95 4.67 -2.32
C PHE A 134 2.22 4.18 -1.08
N ALA A 135 2.81 4.38 0.11
CA ALA A 135 2.15 4.08 1.37
C ALA A 135 0.90 4.97 1.55
N PHE A 136 1.05 6.28 1.30
CA PHE A 136 -0.07 7.22 1.31
C PHE A 136 -1.20 6.78 0.38
N LEU A 137 -0.90 6.41 -0.88
CA LEU A 137 -1.92 5.97 -1.83
C LEU A 137 -2.65 4.69 -1.38
N ALA A 138 -1.90 3.73 -0.86
CA ALA A 138 -2.47 2.48 -0.36
C ALA A 138 -3.44 2.75 0.81
N TYR A 139 -3.03 3.57 1.79
CA TYR A 139 -3.85 3.90 2.95
C TYR A 139 -5.04 4.82 2.61
N GLU A 140 -4.88 5.76 1.69
CA GLU A 140 -5.95 6.63 1.19
C GLU A 140 -7.11 5.79 0.64
N ARG A 141 -6.78 4.79 -0.19
CA ARG A 141 -7.76 3.84 -0.77
C ARG A 141 -8.40 2.92 0.27
N GLY A 142 -7.67 2.58 1.32
CA GLY A 142 -8.13 1.71 2.40
C GLY A 142 -8.86 2.43 3.54
N GLN A 143 -8.95 3.76 3.50
CA GLN A 143 -9.43 4.59 4.61
C GLN A 143 -8.72 4.24 5.93
N CYS A 144 -7.41 3.97 5.85
CA CYS A 144 -6.57 3.69 7.02
C CYS A 144 -6.01 5.01 7.54
N ASP A 145 -6.89 5.85 8.10
CA ASP A 145 -6.58 7.24 8.43
C ASP A 145 -5.42 7.37 9.44
N ALA A 146 -5.39 6.50 10.46
CA ALA A 146 -4.37 6.54 11.50
C ALA A 146 -2.96 6.22 10.97
N GLU A 147 -2.85 5.16 10.17
CA GLU A 147 -1.59 4.78 9.52
C GLU A 147 -1.15 5.84 8.49
N LEU A 148 -2.08 6.41 7.72
CA LEU A 148 -1.80 7.49 6.78
C LEU A 148 -1.22 8.72 7.48
N ILE A 149 -1.84 9.16 8.58
CA ILE A 149 -1.36 10.29 9.38
C ILE A 149 0.06 10.01 9.90
N ALA A 150 0.30 8.80 10.43
CA ALA A 150 1.61 8.42 10.92
C ALA A 150 2.69 8.50 9.83
N VAL A 151 2.44 7.89 8.67
CA VAL A 151 3.37 7.94 7.54
C VAL A 151 3.64 9.37 7.07
N CYS A 152 2.59 10.19 6.99
CA CYS A 152 2.74 11.57 6.58
C CYS A 152 3.57 12.40 7.58
N ASN A 153 3.34 12.20 8.87
CA ASN A 153 4.07 12.88 9.93
C ASN A 153 5.56 12.48 9.96
N GLU A 154 5.84 11.18 9.84
CA GLU A 154 7.22 10.66 9.84
C GLU A 154 8.01 11.10 8.61
N ASN A 155 7.36 11.18 7.44
CA ASN A 155 8.01 11.47 6.16
C ASN A 155 7.81 12.92 5.67
N SER A 156 7.28 13.80 6.54
CA SER A 156 7.01 15.21 6.23
C SER A 156 6.11 15.44 5.00
N LEU A 157 5.17 14.53 4.73
CA LEU A 157 4.22 14.62 3.61
C LEU A 157 3.00 15.50 3.95
N PHE A 158 3.22 16.63 4.63
CA PHE A 158 2.15 17.51 5.14
C PHE A 158 1.26 18.08 4.03
N LYS A 159 1.81 18.28 2.84
CA LYS A 159 1.03 18.71 1.66
C LYS A 159 -0.04 17.69 1.26
N ASN A 160 0.31 16.41 1.26
CA ASN A 160 -0.62 15.33 0.94
C ASN A 160 -1.60 15.10 2.09
N LEU A 161 -1.12 15.15 3.33
CA LEU A 161 -1.96 15.03 4.51
C LEU A 161 -3.02 16.14 4.58
N ALA A 162 -2.64 17.39 4.30
CA ALA A 162 -3.56 18.52 4.26
C ALA A 162 -4.69 18.30 3.23
N ARG A 163 -4.33 17.90 2.00
CA ARG A 163 -5.31 17.57 0.95
C ARG A 163 -6.24 16.43 1.36
N TYR A 164 -5.70 15.41 2.01
CA TYR A 164 -6.46 14.26 2.47
C TYR A 164 -7.49 14.65 3.53
N LEU A 165 -7.08 15.38 4.58
CA LEU A 165 -7.96 15.80 5.68
C LEU A 165 -9.12 16.69 5.20
N VAL A 166 -8.82 17.64 4.32
CA VAL A 166 -9.82 18.52 3.71
C VAL A 166 -10.87 17.70 2.94
N ARG A 167 -10.44 16.73 2.13
CA ARG A 167 -11.36 15.86 1.36
C ARG A 167 -12.12 14.85 2.23
N ARG A 168 -11.52 14.34 3.30
CA ARG A 168 -12.16 13.36 4.21
C ARG A 168 -13.27 13.99 5.03
N ARG A 169 -13.18 15.30 5.31
CA ARG A 169 -14.19 16.07 6.06
C ARG A 169 -14.53 15.47 7.43
N ASP A 170 -13.60 14.71 8.03
CA ASP A 170 -13.83 14.02 9.28
C ASP A 170 -13.31 14.83 10.47
N TYR A 171 -14.22 15.26 11.34
CA TYR A 171 -13.89 16.05 12.53
C TYR A 171 -12.99 15.32 13.52
N ALA A 172 -13.12 13.99 13.67
CA ALA A 172 -12.30 13.24 14.61
C ALA A 172 -10.82 13.22 14.18
N LEU A 173 -10.57 13.15 12.87
CA LEU A 173 -9.21 13.24 12.32
C LEU A 173 -8.63 14.63 12.53
N TRP A 174 -9.43 15.68 12.31
CA TRP A 174 -9.02 17.05 12.57
C TRP A 174 -8.66 17.28 14.04
N GLU A 175 -9.45 16.76 14.98
CA GLU A 175 -9.16 16.85 16.42
C GLU A 175 -7.84 16.15 16.76
N GLN A 176 -7.60 14.96 16.19
CA GLN A 176 -6.36 14.23 16.42
C GLN A 176 -5.12 14.98 15.90
N VAL A 177 -5.18 15.52 14.68
CA VAL A 177 -4.02 16.17 14.05
C VAL A 177 -3.79 17.60 14.53
N LEU A 178 -4.84 18.30 14.96
CA LEU A 178 -4.77 19.65 15.52
C LEU A 178 -4.55 19.67 17.05
N ASN A 179 -4.38 18.51 17.68
CA ASN A 179 -4.07 18.41 19.10
C ASN A 179 -2.78 19.20 19.44
N GLU A 180 -2.78 19.90 20.57
CA GLU A 180 -1.68 20.77 20.99
C GLU A 180 -0.38 19.99 21.27
N ASP A 181 -0.51 18.74 21.70
CA ASP A 181 0.62 17.83 21.95
C ASP A 181 1.27 17.33 20.63
N ASN A 182 0.62 17.55 19.49
CA ASN A 182 1.16 17.14 18.20
C ASN A 182 2.26 18.10 17.73
N GLN A 183 3.51 17.64 17.76
CA GLN A 183 4.68 18.40 17.29
C GLN A 183 4.60 18.83 15.80
N TYR A 184 3.79 18.15 14.99
CA TYR A 184 3.62 18.44 13.57
C TYR A 184 2.44 19.39 13.28
N ARG A 185 1.67 19.77 14.30
CA ARG A 185 0.46 20.61 14.18
C ARG A 185 0.72 21.86 13.34
N ARG A 186 1.79 22.61 13.63
CA ARG A 186 2.09 23.86 12.93
C ARG A 186 2.36 23.65 11.44
N GLN A 187 3.21 22.68 11.10
CA GLN A 187 3.57 22.37 9.72
C GLN A 187 2.36 21.92 8.90
N LEU A 188 1.47 21.15 9.52
CA LEU A 188 0.21 20.75 8.89
C LEU A 188 -0.70 21.95 8.63
N ILE A 189 -0.92 22.80 9.63
CA ILE A 189 -1.78 23.99 9.49
C ILE A 189 -1.26 24.90 8.37
N ASP A 190 0.04 25.17 8.33
CA ASP A 190 0.65 25.99 7.28
C ASP A 190 0.37 25.39 5.89
N GLN A 191 0.46 24.07 5.72
CA GLN A 191 0.15 23.41 4.45
C GLN A 191 -1.34 23.38 4.10
N VAL A 192 -2.23 23.31 5.09
CA VAL A 192 -3.68 23.41 4.88
C VAL A 192 -4.04 24.80 4.33
N VAL A 193 -3.52 25.86 4.97
CA VAL A 193 -3.79 27.26 4.59
C VAL A 193 -3.13 27.62 3.25
N GLN A 194 -1.95 27.08 2.94
CA GLN A 194 -1.22 27.43 1.71
C GLN A 194 -1.59 26.58 0.48
N THR A 195 -1.87 25.28 0.66
CA THR A 195 -2.06 24.35 -0.45
C THR A 195 -3.50 23.84 -0.55
N ALA A 196 -4.01 23.19 0.49
CA ALA A 196 -5.22 22.38 0.33
C ALA A 196 -6.46 23.25 0.03
N LEU A 197 -6.51 24.46 0.59
CA LEU A 197 -7.62 25.39 0.41
C LEU A 197 -7.54 26.24 -0.85
N SER A 198 -6.34 26.49 -1.38
CA SER A 198 -6.17 27.14 -2.69
C SER A 198 -6.51 26.18 -3.84
N GLU A 199 -6.39 24.87 -3.61
CA GLU A 199 -6.69 23.83 -4.59
C GLU A 199 -8.14 23.32 -4.54
N THR A 200 -8.86 23.47 -3.41
CA THR A 200 -10.27 23.08 -3.33
C THR A 200 -11.19 24.24 -3.66
N GLN A 201 -12.22 23.97 -4.46
CA GLN A 201 -13.29 24.92 -4.77
C GLN A 201 -14.62 24.51 -4.11
N ASP A 202 -14.62 23.44 -3.31
CA ASP A 202 -15.83 22.95 -2.67
C ASP A 202 -16.13 23.77 -1.39
N PRO A 203 -17.29 24.45 -1.30
CA PRO A 203 -17.68 25.19 -0.10
C PRO A 203 -17.75 24.31 1.16
N GLU A 204 -18.04 23.02 1.02
CA GLU A 204 -18.11 22.10 2.17
C GLU A 204 -16.73 21.80 2.74
N ASP A 205 -15.72 21.58 1.87
CA ASP A 205 -14.31 21.38 2.28
C ASP A 205 -13.83 22.56 3.13
N ILE A 206 -14.13 23.77 2.66
CA ILE A 206 -13.78 25.02 3.35
C ILE A 206 -14.53 25.12 4.68
N SER A 207 -15.85 24.88 4.68
CA SER A 207 -16.70 25.00 5.86
C SER A 207 -16.27 24.06 7.00
N VAL A 208 -15.96 22.80 6.68
CA VAL A 208 -15.49 21.82 7.66
C VAL A 208 -14.12 22.20 8.20
N THR A 209 -13.21 22.65 7.34
CA THR A 209 -11.86 23.08 7.75
C THR A 209 -11.92 24.30 8.69
N VAL A 210 -12.76 25.29 8.37
CA VAL A 210 -12.99 26.47 9.23
C VAL A 210 -13.54 26.04 10.59
N LYS A 211 -14.55 25.17 10.62
CA LYS A 211 -15.12 24.68 11.89
C LYS A 211 -14.10 23.92 12.73
N ALA A 212 -13.26 23.09 12.09
CA ALA A 212 -12.18 22.39 12.77
C ALA A 212 -11.17 23.35 13.40
N PHE A 213 -10.77 24.40 12.68
CA PHE A 213 -9.84 25.41 13.20
C PHE A 213 -10.47 26.25 14.33
N MET A 214 -11.77 26.55 14.24
CA MET A 214 -12.50 27.22 15.32
C MET A 214 -12.54 26.36 16.58
N ALA A 215 -12.78 25.05 16.44
CA ALA A 215 -12.80 24.13 17.56
C ALA A 215 -11.40 23.93 18.20
N ALA A 216 -10.34 24.06 17.41
CA ALA A 216 -8.95 23.97 17.85
C ALA A 216 -8.37 25.31 18.35
N ASP A 217 -9.20 26.35 18.52
CA ASP A 217 -8.82 27.70 18.98
C ASP A 217 -7.66 28.32 18.17
N LEU A 218 -7.78 28.30 16.83
CA LEU A 218 -6.81 28.85 15.88
C LEU A 218 -7.32 30.13 15.19
N PRO A 219 -7.54 31.24 15.91
CA PRO A 219 -8.18 32.44 15.36
C PRO A 219 -7.30 33.18 14.35
N ASN A 220 -5.98 33.19 14.51
CA ASN A 220 -5.07 33.90 13.60
C ASN A 220 -5.01 33.22 12.22
N GLU A 221 -4.93 31.89 12.23
CA GLU A 221 -4.86 31.05 11.05
C GLU A 221 -6.19 31.06 10.30
N LEU A 222 -7.31 31.15 11.02
CA LEU A 222 -8.63 31.40 10.43
C LEU A 222 -8.72 32.73 9.70
N ILE A 223 -8.17 33.81 10.27
CA ILE A 223 -8.16 35.12 9.61
C ILE A 223 -7.35 35.05 8.32
N GLU A 224 -6.13 34.51 8.37
CA GLU A 224 -5.28 34.35 7.17
C GLU A 224 -5.98 33.50 6.10
N LEU A 225 -6.63 32.42 6.51
CA LEU A 225 -7.41 31.53 5.65
C LEU A 225 -8.56 32.29 4.96
N LEU A 226 -9.36 33.04 5.72
CA LEU A 226 -10.49 33.80 5.18
C LEU A 226 -10.01 34.90 4.22
N GLU A 227 -8.92 35.60 4.54
CA GLU A 227 -8.32 36.60 3.66
C GLU A 227 -7.92 36.00 2.31
N LYS A 228 -7.25 34.83 2.31
CA LYS A 228 -6.88 34.15 1.07
C LYS A 228 -8.09 33.71 0.24
N ILE A 229 -9.11 33.13 0.88
CA ILE A 229 -10.33 32.70 0.17
C ILE A 229 -11.05 33.89 -0.47
N VAL A 230 -11.13 35.04 0.21
CA VAL A 230 -11.73 36.26 -0.36
C VAL A 230 -10.89 36.77 -1.52
N LEU A 231 -9.56 36.79 -1.39
CA LEU A 231 -8.64 37.23 -2.43
C LEU A 231 -8.73 36.35 -3.69
N ASP A 232 -8.68 35.02 -3.55
CA ASP A 232 -8.74 34.09 -4.68
C ASP A 232 -10.12 34.09 -5.38
N ASN A 233 -11.23 34.15 -4.61
CA ASN A 233 -12.57 34.31 -5.19
C ASN A 233 -12.73 35.65 -5.94
N SER A 234 -12.13 36.73 -5.43
CA SER A 234 -12.19 38.04 -6.08
C SER A 234 -11.32 38.12 -7.34
N ALA A 235 -10.23 37.36 -7.42
CA ALA A 235 -9.44 37.18 -8.65
C ALA A 235 -10.20 36.38 -9.71
N PHE A 236 -10.98 35.37 -9.30
CA PHE A 236 -11.84 34.58 -10.18
C PHE A 236 -13.03 35.37 -10.75
N LEU A 237 -13.67 36.21 -9.93
CA LEU A 237 -14.76 37.11 -10.35
C LEU A 237 -14.30 38.27 -11.27
N ARG A 238 -13.00 38.54 -11.35
CA ARG A 238 -12.42 39.53 -12.28
C ARG A 238 -11.92 38.91 -13.59
N ALA A 239 -11.85 37.58 -13.67
CA ALA A 239 -11.41 36.83 -14.83
C ALA A 239 -12.56 36.16 -15.62
N SER A 240 -13.80 36.31 -15.14
CA SER A 240 -15.04 35.97 -15.86
C SER A 240 -15.73 37.23 -16.38
#